data_AF-A0A2I9DQM2-F1
#
_entry.id   AF-A0A2I9DQM2-F1
#
_cell.length_a   1.000
_cell.length_b   1.000
_cell.length_c   1.000
_cell.angle_alpha   90.00
_cell.angle_beta   90.00
_cell.angle_gamma   90.00
#
_symmetry.space_group_name_H-M   'P 1'
#
loop_
_entity.id
_entity.type
_entity.pdbx_description
1 polymer ?
#
loop_
_entity_poly.entity_id
_entity_poly.type
_entity_poly.pdbx_seq_one_letter_code
_entity_poly.pdbx_strand_id
1 'polypeptide(L)'
;MDAQTCERKLSLLREPRMLPLTEYTDDLARRTNRVIPFFDPEDGGTQAELLLLMSHVDGDPGSARNGSPFISMENEDPTANNLQRVILDLGLPRSTLLLWNVVPWQDGDPKKEAGVGAIHLPRLIQRLPNLRGIAVLSKEGSVVKSVREEVPSRYRLEWTYTFSPGPRGYAHNGARLTQDLQNIARKLSLL
;
A
#
# COMPACT_ATOMS: atom_id res chain seq x y z
N MET A 1 -6.53 14.06 -6.78
CA MET A 1 -6.64 13.39 -8.09
C MET A 1 -7.94 13.83 -8.74
N ASP A 2 -7.86 14.42 -9.93
CA ASP A 2 -9.06 14.85 -10.67
C ASP A 2 -9.77 13.68 -11.39
N ALA A 3 -10.97 13.95 -11.90
CA ALA A 3 -11.80 12.94 -12.56
C ALA A 3 -11.16 12.39 -13.84
N GLN A 4 -10.51 13.24 -14.64
CA GLN A 4 -9.84 12.83 -15.88
C GLN A 4 -8.69 11.84 -15.59
N THR A 5 -7.93 12.10 -14.53
CA THR A 5 -6.88 11.20 -14.06
C THR A 5 -7.46 9.88 -13.59
N CYS A 6 -8.58 9.90 -12.86
CA CYS A 6 -9.27 8.69 -12.44
C CYS A 6 -9.75 7.86 -13.65
N GLU A 7 -10.40 8.48 -14.63
CA GLU A 7 -10.88 7.81 -15.84
C GLU A 7 -9.74 7.15 -16.63
N ARG A 8 -8.63 7.89 -16.81
CA ARG A 8 -7.43 7.34 -17.44
C ARG A 8 -6.93 6.11 -16.69
N LYS A 9 -6.77 6.18 -15.36
CA LYS A 9 -6.29 5.05 -14.56
C LYS A 9 -7.25 3.86 -14.62
N LEU A 10 -8.56 4.09 -14.57
CA LEU A 10 -9.55 3.03 -14.70
C LEU A 10 -9.39 2.25 -16.01
N SER A 11 -9.03 2.92 -17.11
CA SER A 11 -8.78 2.24 -18.40
C SER A 11 -7.57 1.30 -18.39
N LEU A 12 -6.63 1.47 -17.44
CA LEU A 12 -5.41 0.67 -17.33
C LEU A 12 -5.57 -0.58 -16.44
N LEU A 13 -6.71 -0.73 -15.75
CA LEU A 13 -6.95 -1.85 -14.83
C LEU A 13 -6.97 -3.24 -15.50
N ARG A 14 -7.11 -3.27 -16.83
CA ARG A 14 -7.10 -4.49 -17.64
C ARG A 14 -5.76 -4.77 -18.31
N GLU A 15 -4.76 -3.92 -18.12
CA GLU A 15 -3.40 -4.21 -18.58
C GLU A 15 -2.87 -5.51 -17.95
N PRO A 16 -2.04 -6.31 -18.64
CA PRO A 16 -1.55 -7.59 -18.13
C PRO A 16 -0.88 -7.51 -16.75
N ARG A 17 -0.16 -6.42 -16.46
CA ARG A 17 0.49 -6.18 -15.16
C ARG A 17 -0.45 -5.75 -14.05
N MET A 18 -1.69 -5.34 -14.37
CA MET A 18 -2.70 -4.88 -13.41
C MET A 18 -3.82 -5.89 -13.22
N LEU A 19 -4.15 -6.67 -14.26
CA LEU A 19 -5.28 -7.60 -14.22
C LEU A 19 -5.27 -8.53 -13.01
N PRO A 20 -4.15 -9.18 -12.60
CA PRO A 20 -4.15 -10.04 -11.42
C PRO A 20 -4.39 -9.30 -10.10
N LEU A 21 -4.07 -8.00 -10.05
CA LEU A 21 -4.33 -7.14 -8.89
C LEU A 21 -5.78 -6.65 -8.87
N THR A 22 -6.34 -6.32 -10.03
CA THR A 22 -7.78 -6.02 -10.19
C THR A 22 -8.63 -7.23 -9.80
N GLU A 23 -8.24 -8.44 -10.22
CA GLU A 23 -8.92 -9.68 -9.80
C GLU A 23 -8.82 -9.92 -8.29
N TYR A 24 -7.69 -9.55 -7.68
CA TYR A 24 -7.52 -9.62 -6.23
C TYR A 24 -8.48 -8.66 -5.51
N THR A 25 -8.62 -7.42 -5.97
CA THR A 25 -9.56 -6.46 -5.35
C THR A 25 -11.01 -6.91 -5.53
N ASP A 26 -11.36 -7.46 -6.68
CA ASP A 26 -12.70 -8.03 -6.94
C ASP A 26 -13.00 -9.24 -6.03
N ASP A 27 -12.03 -10.15 -5.85
CA ASP A 27 -12.15 -11.29 -4.94
C ASP A 27 -12.26 -10.85 -3.48
N LEU A 28 -11.45 -9.87 -3.08
CA LEU A 28 -11.50 -9.31 -1.73
C LEU A 28 -12.86 -8.66 -1.44
N ALA A 29 -13.40 -7.90 -2.38
CA ALA A 29 -14.73 -7.29 -2.26
C ALA A 29 -15.82 -8.35 -2.09
N ARG A 30 -15.80 -9.42 -2.89
CA ARG A 30 -16.77 -10.54 -2.76
C ARG A 30 -16.68 -11.26 -1.41
N ARG A 31 -15.45 -11.48 -0.90
CA ARG A 31 -15.23 -12.21 0.36
C ARG A 31 -15.62 -11.41 1.59
N THR A 32 -15.38 -10.11 1.54
CA THR A 32 -15.62 -9.22 2.69
C THR A 32 -16.99 -8.55 2.62
N ASN A 33 -17.65 -8.57 1.46
CA ASN A 33 -18.86 -7.80 1.17
C ASN A 33 -18.65 -6.30 1.44
N ARG A 34 -17.47 -5.78 1.05
CA ARG A 34 -17.06 -4.39 1.27
C ARG A 34 -16.62 -3.74 -0.03
N VAL A 35 -16.63 -2.41 -0.04
CA VAL A 35 -16.05 -1.60 -1.12
C VAL A 35 -14.54 -1.63 -0.97
N ILE A 36 -13.86 -2.13 -2.00
CA ILE A 36 -12.40 -2.24 -2.04
C ILE A 36 -11.86 -1.30 -3.12
N PRO A 37 -10.94 -0.38 -2.80
CA PRO A 37 -10.28 0.44 -3.80
C PRO A 37 -9.33 -0.41 -4.68
N PHE A 38 -9.09 0.05 -5.89
CA PHE A 38 -8.09 -0.52 -6.78
C PHE A 38 -6.66 -0.13 -6.38
N PHE A 39 -5.69 -0.90 -6.83
CA PHE A 39 -4.30 -0.46 -6.85
C PHE A 39 -4.11 0.65 -7.89
N ASP A 40 -3.20 1.58 -7.63
CA ASP A 40 -2.85 2.59 -8.63
C ASP A 40 -2.12 1.95 -9.82
N PRO A 41 -2.64 2.06 -11.06
CA PRO A 41 -1.98 1.51 -12.23
C PRO A 41 -0.63 2.15 -12.56
N GLU A 42 -0.27 3.28 -11.98
CA GLU A 42 1.05 3.89 -12.19
C GLU A 42 2.14 3.34 -11.26
N ASP A 43 1.74 2.53 -10.27
CA ASP A 43 2.66 1.69 -9.52
C ASP A 43 3.13 0.51 -10.38
N GLY A 44 4.04 -0.30 -9.85
CA GLY A 44 4.66 -1.42 -10.56
C GLY A 44 3.71 -2.56 -10.95
N GLY A 45 2.49 -2.58 -10.45
CA GLY A 45 1.57 -3.70 -10.64
C GLY A 45 2.20 -5.03 -10.20
N THR A 46 2.03 -6.08 -10.99
CA THR A 46 2.66 -7.39 -10.75
C THR A 46 4.19 -7.38 -10.91
N GLN A 47 4.76 -6.31 -11.47
CA GLN A 47 6.21 -6.16 -11.63
C GLN A 47 6.88 -5.53 -10.41
N ALA A 48 6.11 -5.08 -9.41
CA ALA A 48 6.64 -4.44 -8.22
C ALA A 48 7.60 -5.37 -7.45
N GLU A 49 8.68 -4.77 -6.95
CA GLU A 49 9.73 -5.42 -6.17
C GLU A 49 9.63 -5.10 -4.68
N LEU A 50 9.02 -3.97 -4.33
CA LEU A 50 8.81 -3.52 -2.96
C LEU A 50 7.33 -3.17 -2.72
N LEU A 51 6.70 -3.90 -1.81
CA LEU A 51 5.34 -3.62 -1.34
C LEU A 51 5.40 -2.68 -0.13
N LEU A 52 4.76 -1.52 -0.26
CA LEU A 52 4.56 -0.55 0.82
C LEU A 52 3.21 -0.82 1.47
N LEU A 53 3.22 -1.30 2.72
CA LEU A 53 2.01 -1.61 3.49
C LEU A 53 1.73 -0.51 4.51
N MET A 54 0.66 0.23 4.28
CA MET A 54 0.08 1.15 5.25
C MET A 54 -1.01 0.44 6.08
N SER A 55 -1.46 1.06 7.17
CA SER A 55 -2.39 0.43 8.10
C SER A 55 -3.82 0.37 7.56
N HIS A 56 -4.36 1.51 7.16
CA HIS A 56 -5.75 1.66 6.76
C HIS A 56 -5.93 2.89 5.87
N VAL A 57 -7.11 3.01 5.28
CA VAL A 57 -7.51 4.23 4.56
C VAL A 57 -7.60 5.39 5.55
N ASP A 58 -6.84 6.46 5.30
CA ASP A 58 -6.98 7.70 6.05
C ASP A 58 -8.29 8.41 5.63
N GLY A 59 -9.10 8.82 6.60
CA GLY A 59 -10.34 9.56 6.36
C GLY A 59 -11.40 9.32 7.44
N ASP A 60 -12.32 10.27 7.60
CA ASP A 60 -13.49 10.11 8.47
C ASP A 60 -14.46 9.10 7.82
N PRO A 61 -14.99 8.08 8.52
CA PRO A 61 -16.01 7.18 7.98
C PRO A 61 -17.27 7.98 7.61
N GLY A 62 -17.36 8.39 6.35
CA GLY A 62 -18.39 9.31 5.83
C GLY A 62 -17.83 10.42 4.94
N SER A 63 -16.52 10.66 4.95
CA SER A 63 -15.88 11.53 3.97
C SER A 63 -15.58 10.73 2.69
N ALA A 64 -16.53 10.71 1.77
CA ALA A 64 -16.30 10.37 0.36
C ALA A 64 -15.40 11.40 -0.35
N ARG A 65 -14.44 12.03 0.35
CA ARG A 65 -13.85 13.32 -0.05
C ARG A 65 -12.51 13.27 -0.76
N ASN A 66 -11.99 12.10 -1.13
CA ASN A 66 -10.91 12.09 -2.12
C ASN A 66 -11.31 11.54 -3.49
N GLY A 67 -12.54 11.02 -3.67
CA GLY A 67 -13.15 10.68 -4.97
C GLY A 67 -12.42 9.64 -5.83
N SER A 68 -11.19 9.27 -5.47
CA SER A 68 -10.33 8.35 -6.17
C SER A 68 -10.71 6.92 -5.82
N PRO A 69 -10.95 6.05 -6.81
CA PRO A 69 -11.16 4.64 -6.57
C PRO A 69 -9.86 3.89 -6.30
N PHE A 70 -8.74 4.59 -6.04
CA PHE A 70 -7.39 4.01 -5.93
C PHE A 70 -6.74 4.25 -4.56
N ILE A 71 -5.98 3.26 -4.08
CA ILE A 71 -4.92 3.49 -3.09
C ILE A 71 -3.71 4.05 -3.85
N SER A 72 -3.41 5.33 -3.62
CA SER A 72 -2.44 6.07 -4.42
C SER A 72 -1.67 7.11 -3.61
N MET A 73 -0.40 7.31 -3.96
CA MET A 73 0.43 8.43 -3.48
C MET A 73 0.02 9.78 -4.10
N GLU A 74 -0.87 9.78 -5.08
CA GLU A 74 -1.40 10.99 -5.74
C GLU A 74 -2.81 11.37 -5.24
N ASN A 75 -3.29 10.68 -4.21
CA ASN A 75 -4.50 11.10 -3.52
C ASN A 75 -4.27 12.47 -2.86
N GLU A 76 -5.29 13.32 -2.86
CA GLU A 76 -5.22 14.68 -2.31
C GLU A 76 -5.35 14.66 -0.78
N ASP A 77 -4.42 14.02 -0.10
CA ASP A 77 -4.35 13.99 1.34
C ASP A 77 -2.91 14.14 1.85
N PRO A 78 -2.74 14.62 3.11
CA PRO A 78 -1.41 14.80 3.67
C PRO A 78 -0.55 13.54 3.71
N THR A 79 -1.15 12.36 3.87
CA THR A 79 -0.40 11.10 3.98
C THR A 79 0.20 10.71 2.64
N ALA A 80 -0.60 10.74 1.57
CA ALA A 80 -0.19 10.51 0.20
C ALA A 80 0.90 11.52 -0.22
N ASN A 81 0.70 12.81 0.06
CA ASN A 81 1.68 13.86 -0.23
C ASN A 81 3.03 13.63 0.46
N ASN A 82 3.02 13.24 1.74
CA ASN A 82 4.26 12.94 2.47
C ASN A 82 4.96 11.72 1.90
N LEU A 83 4.22 10.66 1.58
CA LEU A 83 4.81 9.45 0.99
C LEU A 83 5.39 9.74 -0.39
N GLN A 84 4.63 10.44 -1.26
CA GLN A 84 5.09 10.85 -2.58
C GLN A 84 6.40 11.63 -2.49
N ARG A 85 6.47 12.61 -1.57
CA ARG A 85 7.69 13.38 -1.33
C ARG A 85 8.87 12.50 -0.94
N VAL A 86 8.68 11.57 0.01
CA VAL A 86 9.76 10.66 0.42
C VAL A 86 10.24 9.79 -0.74
N ILE A 87 9.33 9.25 -1.54
CA ILE A 87 9.66 8.42 -2.71
C ILE A 87 10.42 9.23 -3.76
N LEU A 88 9.98 10.45 -4.06
CA LEU A 88 10.66 11.37 -4.98
C LEU A 88 12.04 11.79 -4.49
N ASP A 89 12.16 12.17 -3.22
CA ASP A 89 13.43 12.60 -2.59
C ASP A 89 14.47 11.45 -2.60
N LEU A 90 14.02 10.20 -2.51
CA LEU A 90 14.89 9.03 -2.62
C LEU A 90 15.24 8.67 -4.07
N GLY A 91 14.51 9.18 -5.07
CA GLY A 91 14.66 8.78 -6.47
C GLY A 91 14.20 7.34 -6.75
N LEU A 92 13.29 6.81 -5.93
CA LEU A 92 12.80 5.44 -6.10
C LEU A 92 11.92 5.33 -7.34
N PRO A 93 12.21 4.40 -8.28
CA PRO A 93 11.36 4.22 -9.44
C PRO A 93 9.99 3.70 -9.00
N ARG A 94 8.94 4.49 -9.25
CA ARG A 94 7.56 4.13 -8.90
C ARG A 94 7.13 2.78 -9.48
N SER A 95 7.65 2.43 -10.66
CA SER A 95 7.44 1.13 -11.32
C SER A 95 7.97 -0.09 -10.53
N THR A 96 8.79 0.12 -9.50
CA THR A 96 9.29 -0.94 -8.61
C THR A 96 8.47 -1.06 -7.33
N LEU A 97 7.54 -0.13 -7.08
CA LEU A 97 6.77 -0.03 -5.85
C LEU A 97 5.34 -0.50 -6.06
N LEU A 98 4.69 -0.98 -5.01
CA LEU A 98 3.25 -1.15 -4.95
C LEU A 98 2.74 -0.64 -3.60
N LEU A 99 1.79 0.30 -3.60
CA LEU A 99 1.18 0.80 -2.36
C LEU A 99 -0.11 0.03 -2.03
N TRP A 100 -0.26 -0.38 -0.77
CA TRP A 100 -1.48 -1.02 -0.29
C TRP A 100 -1.75 -0.75 1.20
N ASN A 101 -3.01 -0.89 1.62
CA ASN A 101 -3.41 -0.83 3.02
C ASN A 101 -3.73 -2.23 3.54
N VAL A 102 -3.26 -2.56 4.75
CA VAL A 102 -3.65 -3.82 5.42
C VAL A 102 -5.17 -3.88 5.59
N VAL A 103 -5.81 -2.76 5.95
CA VAL A 103 -7.27 -2.60 5.99
C VAL A 103 -7.68 -1.63 4.87
N PRO A 104 -8.02 -2.11 3.67
CA PRO A 104 -8.30 -1.25 2.51
C PRO A 104 -9.73 -0.69 2.46
N TRP A 105 -10.61 -1.08 3.37
CA TRP A 105 -12.00 -0.57 3.48
C TRP A 105 -12.13 0.48 4.59
N GLN A 106 -13.22 1.23 4.57
CA GLN A 106 -13.45 2.36 5.48
C GLN A 106 -14.29 2.01 6.72
N ASP A 107 -15.03 0.90 6.70
CA ASP A 107 -15.92 0.52 7.78
C ASP A 107 -15.23 -0.26 8.90
N GLY A 108 -15.61 0.02 10.14
CA GLY A 108 -15.09 -0.65 11.33
C GLY A 108 -13.89 0.05 11.97
N ASP A 109 -13.43 -0.51 13.09
CA ASP A 109 -12.24 -0.02 13.81
C ASP A 109 -10.99 -0.63 13.16
N PRO A 110 -10.10 0.17 12.55
CA PRO A 110 -8.91 -0.33 11.87
C PRO A 110 -8.03 -1.22 12.75
N LYS A 111 -8.00 -0.97 14.07
CA LYS A 111 -7.20 -1.78 15.00
C LYS A 111 -7.76 -3.18 15.16
N LYS A 112 -9.08 -3.33 15.14
CA LYS A 112 -9.79 -4.61 15.25
C LYS A 112 -9.85 -5.33 13.90
N GLU A 113 -9.93 -4.58 12.81
CA GLU A 113 -9.98 -5.11 11.44
C GLU A 113 -8.59 -5.52 10.90
N ALA A 114 -7.50 -5.14 11.56
CA ALA A 114 -6.14 -5.44 11.11
C ALA A 114 -5.90 -6.94 10.84
N GLY A 115 -6.41 -7.83 11.69
CA GLY A 115 -6.33 -9.27 11.49
C GLY A 115 -7.15 -9.74 10.28
N VAL A 116 -8.36 -9.22 10.13
CA VAL A 116 -9.27 -9.52 9.00
C VAL A 116 -8.67 -9.06 7.67
N GLY A 117 -7.97 -7.91 7.66
CA GLY A 117 -7.23 -7.45 6.49
C GLY A 117 -6.00 -8.31 6.19
N ALA A 118 -5.20 -8.60 7.22
CA ALA A 118 -3.92 -9.29 7.06
C ALA A 118 -4.06 -10.71 6.51
N ILE A 119 -5.13 -11.45 6.83
CA ILE A 119 -5.36 -12.83 6.32
C ILE A 119 -5.43 -12.89 4.78
N HIS A 120 -5.63 -11.76 4.10
CA HIS A 120 -5.67 -11.67 2.65
C HIS A 120 -4.32 -11.35 1.99
N LEU A 121 -3.33 -10.87 2.76
CA LEU A 121 -2.00 -10.53 2.25
C LEU A 121 -1.28 -11.70 1.55
N PRO A 122 -1.35 -12.96 2.02
CA PRO A 122 -0.72 -14.07 1.31
C PRO A 122 -1.23 -14.24 -0.13
N ARG A 123 -2.51 -13.94 -0.41
CA ARG A 123 -3.07 -14.00 -1.76
C ARG A 123 -2.59 -12.85 -2.63
N LEU A 124 -2.42 -11.65 -2.06
CA LEU A 124 -1.80 -10.53 -2.77
C LEU A 124 -0.36 -10.86 -3.14
N ILE A 125 0.44 -11.33 -2.19
CA ILE A 125 1.85 -11.66 -2.40
C ILE A 125 2.02 -12.73 -3.50
N GLN A 126 1.11 -13.69 -3.61
CA GLN A 126 1.11 -14.69 -4.69
C GLN A 126 0.91 -14.10 -6.10
N ARG A 127 0.45 -12.85 -6.22
CA ARG A 127 0.31 -12.13 -7.50
C ARG A 127 1.53 -11.27 -7.83
N LEU A 128 2.52 -11.22 -6.96
CA LEU A 128 3.70 -10.37 -7.11
C LEU A 128 4.95 -11.24 -7.32
N PRO A 129 5.16 -11.80 -8.52
CA PRO A 129 6.28 -12.72 -8.80
C PRO A 129 7.66 -12.10 -8.59
N ASN A 130 7.76 -10.77 -8.69
CA ASN A 130 9.02 -10.04 -8.53
C ASN A 130 9.20 -9.47 -7.12
N LEU A 131 8.29 -9.74 -6.19
CA LEU A 131 8.35 -9.15 -4.85
C LEU A 131 9.59 -9.65 -4.11
N ARG A 132 10.43 -8.71 -3.67
CA ARG A 132 11.67 -8.97 -2.94
C ARG A 132 11.67 -8.35 -1.55
N GLY A 133 10.83 -7.35 -1.27
CA GLY A 133 10.71 -6.79 0.07
C GLY A 133 9.35 -6.22 0.42
N ILE A 134 9.13 -6.06 1.72
CA ILE A 134 7.93 -5.43 2.30
C ILE A 134 8.37 -4.36 3.29
N ALA A 135 7.86 -3.14 3.10
CA ALA A 135 7.99 -2.05 4.05
C ALA A 135 6.63 -1.78 4.71
N VAL A 136 6.52 -2.10 6.00
CA VAL A 136 5.32 -1.79 6.79
C VAL A 136 5.46 -0.37 7.35
N LEU A 137 4.68 0.55 6.81
CA LEU A 137 4.65 1.98 7.13
C LEU A 137 3.67 2.26 8.28
N SER A 138 3.82 1.50 9.36
CA SER A 138 3.00 1.62 10.56
C SER A 138 3.74 1.08 11.78
N LYS A 139 3.56 1.76 12.90
CA LYS A 139 3.94 1.27 14.24
C LYS A 139 2.74 0.78 15.05
N GLU A 140 1.54 0.76 14.45
CA GLU A 140 0.35 0.29 15.15
C GLU A 140 0.47 -1.21 15.45
N GLY A 141 0.44 -1.56 16.74
CA GLY A 141 0.81 -2.90 17.20
C GLY A 141 -0.04 -4.01 16.59
N SER A 142 -1.35 -3.79 16.43
CA SER A 142 -2.24 -4.79 15.81
C SER A 142 -1.92 -5.03 14.34
N VAL A 143 -1.58 -3.98 13.58
CA VAL A 143 -1.17 -4.09 12.18
C VAL A 143 0.14 -4.84 12.06
N VAL A 144 1.17 -4.42 12.82
CA VAL A 144 2.49 -5.06 12.79
C VAL A 144 2.39 -6.54 13.18
N LYS A 145 1.64 -6.85 14.24
CA LYS A 145 1.40 -8.22 14.69
C LYS A 145 0.71 -9.05 13.60
N SER A 146 -0.41 -8.56 13.07
CA SER A 146 -1.21 -9.30 12.10
C SER A 146 -0.43 -9.56 10.80
N VAL A 147 0.32 -8.57 10.30
CA VAL A 147 1.18 -8.76 9.11
C VAL A 147 2.24 -9.83 9.35
N ARG A 148 2.88 -9.84 10.53
CA ARG A 148 3.90 -10.84 10.88
C ARG A 148 3.35 -12.25 11.00
N GLU A 149 2.13 -12.38 11.52
CA GLU A 149 1.46 -13.67 11.70
C GLU A 149 1.00 -14.24 10.36
N GLU A 150 0.46 -13.40 9.47
CA GLU A 150 -0.16 -13.84 8.23
C GLU A 150 0.81 -13.99 7.07
N VAL A 151 1.89 -13.19 7.01
CA VAL A 151 2.88 -13.31 5.93
C VAL A 151 3.93 -14.36 6.30
N PRO A 152 3.89 -15.57 5.70
CA PRO A 152 4.75 -16.67 6.12
C PRO A 152 6.20 -16.42 5.74
N SER A 153 7.12 -16.85 6.61
CA SER A 153 8.58 -16.76 6.43
C SER A 153 9.13 -17.48 5.18
N ARG A 154 8.32 -18.33 4.54
CA ARG A 154 8.68 -19.00 3.28
C ARG A 154 8.90 -18.01 2.12
N TYR A 155 8.26 -16.84 2.17
CA TYR A 155 8.57 -15.75 1.26
C TYR A 155 9.89 -15.13 1.76
N ARG A 156 11.00 -15.44 1.09
CA ARG A 156 12.34 -14.93 1.42
C ARG A 156 12.46 -13.44 1.09
N LEU A 157 11.69 -12.62 1.79
CA LEU A 157 11.56 -11.18 1.57
C LEU A 157 12.43 -10.40 2.55
N GLU A 158 12.97 -9.27 2.08
CA GLU A 158 13.52 -8.24 2.97
C GLU A 158 12.39 -7.50 3.68
N TRP A 159 12.61 -7.12 4.93
CA TRP A 159 11.59 -6.48 5.75
C TRP A 159 12.10 -5.17 6.36
N THR A 160 11.21 -4.18 6.41
CA THR A 160 11.38 -3.02 7.30
C THR A 160 10.04 -2.64 7.93
N TYR A 161 10.08 -2.16 9.17
CA TYR A 161 8.92 -1.67 9.92
C TYR A 161 9.22 -0.25 10.39
N THR A 162 8.52 0.74 9.83
CA THR A 162 8.81 2.14 10.07
C THR A 162 7.56 2.95 10.38
N PHE A 163 7.70 4.26 10.50
CA PHE A 163 6.63 5.18 10.86
C PHE A 163 5.69 5.43 9.69
N SER A 164 4.43 5.74 10.01
CA SER A 164 3.45 6.11 8.99
C SER A 164 3.78 7.48 8.38
N PRO A 165 3.58 7.66 7.06
CA PRO A 165 3.63 8.97 6.42
C PRO A 165 2.47 9.90 6.80
N GLY A 166 1.50 9.44 7.60
CA GLY A 166 0.39 10.28 8.04
C GLY A 166 0.86 11.44 8.93
N PRO A 167 0.12 12.58 8.98
CA PRO A 167 0.57 13.84 9.56
C PRO A 167 1.27 13.72 10.92
N ARG A 168 0.66 12.97 11.86
CA ARG A 168 1.20 12.78 13.20
C ARG A 168 2.50 11.96 13.20
N GLY A 169 2.56 10.91 12.40
CA GLY A 169 3.73 10.05 12.27
C GLY A 169 4.88 10.78 11.60
N TYR A 170 4.58 11.46 10.49
CA TYR A 170 5.57 12.14 9.65
C TYR A 170 6.20 13.36 10.32
N ALA A 171 5.41 14.19 11.02
CA ALA A 171 5.90 15.43 11.65
C ALA A 171 7.11 15.22 12.56
N HIS A 172 7.21 14.08 13.24
CA HIS A 172 8.30 13.78 14.17
C HIS A 172 9.27 12.72 13.63
N ASN A 173 8.86 11.91 12.65
CA ASN A 173 9.60 10.72 12.22
C ASN A 173 9.87 10.65 10.72
N GLY A 174 9.58 11.71 9.96
CA GLY A 174 9.79 11.75 8.50
C GLY A 174 11.22 11.35 8.10
N ALA A 175 12.23 11.88 8.78
CA ALA A 175 13.62 11.51 8.54
C ALA A 175 13.90 10.01 8.77
N ARG A 176 13.26 9.41 9.79
CA ARG A 176 13.42 7.97 10.07
C ARG A 176 12.70 7.10 9.04
N LEU A 177 11.48 7.50 8.63
CA LEU A 177 10.76 6.87 7.52
C LEU A 177 11.63 6.87 6.25
N THR A 178 12.18 8.02 5.86
CA THR A 178 13.06 8.16 4.70
C THR A 178 14.28 7.25 4.82
N GLN A 179 14.95 7.23 5.97
CA GLN A 179 16.14 6.40 6.17
C GLN A 179 15.83 4.90 6.10
N ASP A 180 14.73 4.45 6.72
CA ASP A 180 14.35 3.03 6.71
C ASP A 180 13.95 2.58 5.29
N LEU A 181 13.25 3.43 4.52
CA LEU A 181 12.94 3.18 3.11
C LEU A 181 14.19 3.16 2.23
N GLN A 182 15.12 4.09 2.43
CA GLN A 182 16.41 4.09 1.74
C GLN A 182 17.20 2.79 2.00
N ASN A 183 17.19 2.32 3.26
CA ASN A 183 17.93 1.12 3.65
C ASN A 183 17.39 -0.15 2.99
N ILE A 184 16.06 -0.35 2.99
CA ILE A 184 15.48 -1.51 2.31
C ILE A 184 15.67 -1.40 0.79
N ALA A 185 15.50 -0.22 0.21
CA ALA A 185 15.70 -0.03 -1.22
C ALA A 185 17.13 -0.35 -1.69
N ARG A 186 18.15 0.05 -0.92
CA ARG A 186 19.56 -0.32 -1.21
C ARG A 186 19.79 -1.83 -1.14
N LYS A 187 19.22 -2.51 -0.14
CA LYS A 187 19.30 -3.99 -0.06
C LYS A 187 18.66 -4.67 -1.27
N LEU A 188 17.62 -4.05 -1.81
CA LEU A 188 16.95 -4.49 -3.02
C LEU A 188 17.61 -3.98 -4.30
N SER A 189 18.68 -3.18 -4.23
CA SER A 189 19.33 -2.59 -5.40
C SER A 189 18.37 -1.75 -6.28
N LEU A 190 17.43 -1.04 -5.63
CA LEU A 190 16.49 -0.11 -6.27
C LEU A 190 17.02 1.34 -6.32
N LEU A 191 18.16 1.58 -5.67
CA LEU A 191 18.89 2.86 -5.55
C LEU A 191 20.37 2.64 -5.81
#